data_AF-A0A5E4QHK2-F1
#
_entry.id   AF-A0A5E4QHK2-F1
#
_cell.length_a   1.000
_cell.length_b   1.000
_cell.length_c   1.000
_cell.angle_alpha   90.00
_cell.angle_beta   90.00
_cell.angle_gamma   90.00
#
_symmetry.space_group_name_H-M   'P 1'
#
loop_
_entity.id
_entity.type
_entity.pdbx_description
1 polymer ?
#
loop_
_entity_poly.entity_id
_entity_poly.type
_entity_poly.pdbx_seq_one_letter_code
_entity_poly.pdbx_strand_id
1 'polypeptide(L)'
;MRGKLSKTLIHLSLNCVPKQPQRTMASKPLSLESLQKLQKDYYADRKNELAQNVCTRFDPFEVAISRKRTSTALHVYNIKVESEAKPVTNQENSGRCWLFAALNVMRLPFMKKYGLEEFEFSQSYLFFWDKIERSHFWLNNIVSTAKQGESLDGRLVNFLLKDPINDGGQWDMIVNLVNKYGVVPKKCFPESFSSRKSLHMNAILKTKLPLRRQTKKYRKLSTDKSRTPPEKCTLEFYNKEKQYVKMRPVSPKQFYEEYVKPLYNVDDKVCLVSDPRESNPFGHLYTLQCLGNVVGGRETAYNNQPIETLIKAVVDSISGGEAVWFGCEVSKR
;
A
#
# COMPACT_ATOMS: atom_id res chain seq x y z
N MET A 1 7.97 37.29 -17.88
CA MET A 1 8.98 36.23 -17.72
C MET A 1 8.27 34.88 -17.59
N ARG A 2 8.21 34.10 -18.68
CA ARG A 2 7.60 32.76 -18.69
C ARG A 2 8.73 31.73 -18.67
N GLY A 3 9.02 31.16 -17.51
CA GLY A 3 10.01 30.09 -17.36
C GLY A 3 9.42 28.76 -17.80
N LYS A 4 10.00 28.16 -18.85
CA LYS A 4 9.70 26.79 -19.29
C LYS A 4 10.25 25.80 -18.26
N LEU A 5 9.38 25.17 -17.47
CA LEU A 5 9.72 23.98 -16.69
C LEU A 5 9.86 22.79 -17.64
N SER A 6 11.09 22.41 -17.95
CA SER A 6 11.41 21.16 -18.66
C SER A 6 11.13 19.97 -17.73
N LYS A 7 10.07 19.22 -18.00
CA LYS A 7 9.77 17.93 -17.34
C LYS A 7 10.67 16.85 -17.92
N THR A 8 11.84 16.65 -17.36
CA THR A 8 12.71 15.51 -17.71
C THR A 8 12.39 14.36 -16.76
N LEU A 9 11.54 13.43 -17.19
CA LEU A 9 11.30 12.15 -16.52
C LEU A 9 12.50 11.22 -16.74
N ILE A 10 13.08 10.69 -15.66
CA ILE A 10 14.17 9.73 -15.73
C ILE A 10 13.57 8.33 -15.58
N HIS A 11 13.60 7.54 -16.66
CA HIS A 11 13.28 6.12 -16.62
C HIS A 11 14.43 5.36 -15.95
N LEU A 12 14.19 4.79 -14.77
CA LEU A 12 15.12 3.86 -14.13
C LEU A 12 15.13 2.53 -14.90
N SER A 13 16.16 2.31 -15.72
CA SER A 13 16.46 0.98 -16.26
C SER A 13 17.25 0.16 -15.23
N LEU A 14 16.97 -1.15 -15.14
CA LEU A 14 17.59 -2.07 -14.19
C LEU A 14 19.05 -2.43 -14.52
N ASN A 15 19.77 -1.60 -15.27
CA ASN A 15 21.08 -1.94 -15.83
C ASN A 15 22.21 -1.13 -15.19
N CYS A 16 22.53 -1.48 -13.94
CA CYS A 16 23.89 -1.36 -13.40
C CYS A 16 24.00 -2.25 -12.17
N VAL A 17 24.49 -3.47 -12.37
CA VAL A 17 25.00 -4.29 -11.27
C VAL A 17 26.47 -3.89 -11.10
N PRO A 18 26.87 -3.22 -10.01
CA PRO A 18 28.28 -3.05 -9.71
C PRO A 18 28.88 -4.45 -9.54
N LYS A 19 29.97 -4.77 -10.25
CA LYS A 19 30.73 -6.00 -10.03
C LYS A 19 31.14 -6.03 -8.55
N GLN A 20 30.47 -6.87 -7.76
CA GLN A 20 30.87 -7.09 -6.38
C GLN A 20 32.29 -7.65 -6.36
N PRO A 21 33.18 -7.20 -5.45
CA PRO A 21 34.46 -7.87 -5.25
C PRO A 21 34.18 -9.33 -4.92
N GLN A 22 34.81 -10.25 -5.65
CA GLN A 22 34.72 -11.69 -5.40
C GLN A 22 35.18 -11.97 -3.96
N ARG A 23 34.22 -12.04 -3.03
CA ARG A 23 34.44 -12.65 -1.73
C ARG A 23 34.76 -14.11 -2.01
N THR A 24 35.99 -14.51 -1.68
CA THR A 24 36.40 -15.92 -1.66
C THR A 24 35.43 -16.67 -0.73
N MET A 25 34.49 -17.40 -1.31
CA MET A 25 33.69 -18.37 -0.57
C MET A 25 34.68 -19.36 0.06
N ALA A 26 34.58 -19.56 1.38
CA ALA A 26 35.42 -20.54 2.05
C ALA A 26 35.23 -21.90 1.37
N SER A 27 36.28 -22.42 0.74
CA SER A 27 36.25 -23.62 -0.10
C SER A 27 36.22 -24.92 0.72
N LYS A 28 36.33 -24.83 2.04
CA LYS A 28 36.36 -25.99 2.94
C LYS A 28 35.03 -26.10 3.70
N PRO A 29 34.42 -27.29 3.75
CA PRO A 29 33.27 -27.53 4.61
C PRO A 29 33.68 -27.32 6.08
N LEU A 30 32.69 -26.98 6.94
CA LEU A 30 32.91 -26.86 8.38
C LEU A 30 33.47 -28.18 8.93
N SER A 31 34.66 -28.12 9.55
CA SER A 31 35.27 -29.30 10.19
C SER A 31 34.66 -29.56 11.56
N LEU A 32 34.68 -30.82 12.00
CA LEU A 32 34.23 -31.22 13.34
C LEU A 32 35.03 -30.51 14.44
N GLU A 33 36.34 -30.33 14.23
CA GLU A 33 37.20 -29.57 15.14
C GLU A 33 36.76 -28.11 15.27
N SER A 34 36.37 -27.47 14.15
CA SER A 34 35.85 -26.10 14.16
C SER A 34 34.53 -26.01 14.92
N LEU A 35 33.64 -26.99 14.75
CA LEU A 35 32.35 -27.04 15.45
C LEU A 35 32.52 -27.26 16.95
N GLN A 36 33.44 -28.15 17.37
CA GLN A 36 33.75 -28.36 18.78
C GLN A 36 34.33 -27.11 19.42
N LYS A 37 35.19 -26.39 18.71
CA LYS A 37 35.71 -25.10 19.17
C LYS A 37 34.59 -24.07 19.34
N LEU A 38 33.72 -23.92 18.33
CA LEU A 38 32.57 -23.01 18.40
C LEU A 38 31.61 -23.35 19.56
N GLN A 39 31.37 -24.64 19.80
CA GLN A 39 30.54 -25.09 20.91
C GLN A 39 31.19 -24.73 22.26
N LYS A 40 32.50 -24.97 22.41
CA LYS A 40 33.23 -24.62 23.62
C LYS A 40 33.22 -23.11 23.86
N ASP A 41 33.45 -22.32 22.82
CA ASP A 41 33.42 -20.85 22.87
C ASP A 41 32.01 -20.34 23.21
N TYR A 42 30.95 -21.00 22.72
CA TYR A 42 29.56 -20.66 23.03
C TYR A 42 29.23 -20.86 24.52
N TYR A 43 29.54 -22.02 25.08
CA TYR A 43 29.27 -22.33 26.49
C TYR A 43 30.25 -21.68 27.48
N ALA A 44 31.33 -21.05 26.99
CA ALA A 44 32.22 -20.26 27.84
C ALA A 44 31.56 -18.98 28.38
N ASP A 45 30.54 -18.44 27.68
CA ASP A 45 29.78 -17.27 28.14
C ASP A 45 28.43 -17.68 28.76
N ARG A 46 28.26 -17.39 30.05
CA ARG A 46 27.00 -17.66 30.78
C ARG A 46 25.78 -16.94 30.17
N LYS A 47 25.99 -15.83 29.45
CA LYS A 47 24.90 -15.12 28.76
C LYS A 47 24.32 -15.95 27.61
N ASN A 48 25.16 -16.72 26.93
CA ASN A 48 24.72 -17.60 25.84
C ASN A 48 23.85 -18.73 26.39
N GLU A 49 24.26 -19.34 27.51
CA GLU A 49 23.48 -20.36 28.19
C GLU A 49 22.13 -19.83 28.69
N LEU A 50 22.12 -18.62 29.29
CA LEU A 50 20.87 -17.94 29.67
C LEU A 50 19.97 -17.71 28.44
N ALA A 51 20.52 -17.18 27.35
CA ALA A 51 19.76 -16.93 26.12
C ALA A 51 19.22 -18.24 25.53
N GLN A 52 20.01 -19.33 25.51
CA GLN A 52 19.59 -20.65 25.06
C GLN A 52 18.42 -21.18 25.88
N ASN A 53 18.49 -21.12 27.21
CA ASN A 53 17.45 -21.62 28.10
C ASN A 53 16.11 -20.90 27.90
N VAL A 54 16.15 -19.60 27.61
CA VAL A 54 14.92 -18.81 27.42
C VAL A 54 14.40 -18.95 25.99
N CYS A 55 15.26 -18.83 24.97
CA CYS A 55 14.86 -18.91 23.54
C CYS A 55 14.45 -20.33 23.09
N THR A 56 14.79 -21.38 23.85
CA THR A 56 14.29 -22.74 23.59
C THR A 56 12.86 -22.96 24.09
N ARG A 57 12.33 -22.06 24.93
CA ARG A 57 10.99 -22.17 25.53
C ARG A 57 10.03 -21.09 25.08
N PHE A 58 10.53 -19.92 24.68
CA PHE A 58 9.75 -18.74 24.32
C PHE A 58 10.18 -18.18 22.97
N ASP A 59 9.31 -17.38 22.35
CA ASP A 59 9.65 -16.63 21.14
C ASP A 59 10.82 -15.66 21.42
N PRO A 60 11.93 -15.73 20.66
CA PRO A 60 13.09 -14.86 20.87
C PRO A 60 12.78 -13.37 20.81
N PHE A 61 11.77 -12.93 20.04
CA PHE A 61 11.38 -11.53 19.95
C PHE A 61 10.68 -11.05 21.21
N GLU A 62 9.79 -11.85 21.80
CA GLU A 62 9.14 -11.55 23.09
C GLU A 62 10.17 -11.42 24.21
N VAL A 63 11.17 -12.32 24.21
CA VAL A 63 12.26 -12.33 25.19
C VAL A 63 13.16 -11.10 25.04
N ALA A 64 13.39 -10.65 23.81
CA ALA A 64 14.23 -9.49 23.52
C ALA A 64 13.55 -8.14 23.81
N ILE A 65 12.26 -8.10 24.18
CA ILE A 65 11.56 -6.86 24.50
C ILE A 65 12.20 -6.19 25.73
N SER A 66 12.73 -4.98 25.53
CA SER A 66 13.33 -4.21 26.61
C SER A 66 12.25 -3.61 27.50
N ARG A 67 12.07 -4.17 28.71
CA ARG A 67 11.15 -3.64 29.73
C ARG A 67 11.39 -2.16 30.03
N LYS A 68 12.65 -1.71 30.03
CA LYS A 68 13.02 -0.29 30.22
C LYS A 68 12.38 0.58 29.14
N ARG A 69 12.52 0.22 27.86
CA ARG A 69 11.93 0.98 26.74
C ARG A 69 10.41 0.96 26.78
N THR A 70 9.80 -0.20 27.08
CA THR A 70 8.34 -0.32 27.22
C THR A 70 7.80 0.54 28.35
N SER A 71 8.50 0.63 29.48
CA SER A 71 8.07 1.46 30.61
C SER A 71 8.12 2.97 30.34
N THR A 72 8.98 3.41 29.42
CA THR A 72 9.14 4.82 29.03
C THR A 72 8.30 5.23 27.83
N ALA A 73 7.68 4.27 27.13
CA ALA A 73 6.86 4.55 25.95
C ALA A 73 5.49 5.10 26.36
N LEU A 74 5.34 6.42 26.30
CA LEU A 74 4.07 7.10 26.57
C LEU A 74 3.38 7.46 25.24
N HIS A 75 2.09 7.14 25.13
CA HIS A 75 1.26 7.48 23.97
C HIS A 75 0.56 8.84 24.14
N VAL A 76 1.34 9.85 24.53
CA VAL A 76 0.88 11.23 24.70
C VAL A 76 1.67 12.12 23.76
N TYR A 77 0.97 12.81 22.87
CA TYR A 77 1.55 13.66 21.82
C TYR A 77 1.03 15.09 21.97
N ASN A 78 1.92 16.07 21.85
CA ASN A 78 1.62 17.50 21.98
C ASN A 78 0.93 18.07 20.73
N ILE A 79 1.25 17.55 19.54
CA ILE A 79 0.62 17.92 18.27
C ILE A 79 -0.26 16.77 17.82
N LYS A 80 -1.56 17.05 17.61
CA LYS A 80 -2.56 16.07 17.18
C LYS A 80 -3.51 16.70 16.17
N VAL A 81 -4.06 15.88 15.28
CA VAL A 81 -5.24 16.27 14.50
C VAL A 81 -6.44 16.45 15.43
N GLU A 82 -7.34 17.38 15.11
CA GLU A 82 -8.46 17.74 15.99
C GLU A 82 -9.39 16.57 16.36
N SER A 83 -9.58 15.63 15.43
CA SER A 83 -10.43 14.46 15.63
C SER A 83 -9.77 13.21 15.09
N GLU A 84 -9.83 12.12 15.84
CA GLU A 84 -9.50 10.78 15.34
C GLU A 84 -10.76 10.14 14.75
N ALA A 85 -10.61 9.48 13.61
CA ALA A 85 -11.74 8.89 12.91
C ALA A 85 -12.23 7.62 13.62
N LYS A 86 -13.56 7.49 13.73
CA LYS A 86 -14.23 6.31 14.30
C LYS A 86 -15.11 5.63 13.25
N PRO A 87 -15.27 4.30 13.32
CA PRO A 87 -14.51 3.36 14.15
C PRO A 87 -13.08 3.15 13.63
N VAL A 88 -12.24 2.49 14.44
CA VAL A 88 -10.95 1.96 13.97
C VAL A 88 -11.23 0.91 12.89
N THR A 89 -10.54 1.03 11.76
CA THR A 89 -10.76 0.15 10.60
C THR A 89 -9.89 -1.10 10.66
N ASN A 90 -10.41 -2.25 10.20
CA ASN A 90 -9.67 -3.51 10.14
C ASN A 90 -9.68 -4.09 8.71
N GLN A 91 -8.49 -4.29 8.13
CA GLN A 91 -8.33 -4.88 6.79
C GLN A 91 -8.37 -6.42 6.78
N GLU A 92 -8.29 -7.03 7.96
CA GLU A 92 -8.24 -8.48 8.16
C GLU A 92 -7.12 -9.15 7.33
N ASN A 93 -7.39 -10.32 6.75
CA ASN A 93 -6.44 -11.13 6.01
C ASN A 93 -6.35 -10.70 4.53
N SER A 94 -6.07 -9.42 4.31
CA SER A 94 -5.91 -8.82 2.99
C SER A 94 -4.76 -7.80 2.96
N GLY A 95 -4.13 -7.59 1.80
CA GLY A 95 -3.03 -6.63 1.63
C GLY A 95 -3.48 -5.20 1.30
N ARG A 96 -4.59 -4.73 1.88
CA ARG A 96 -5.27 -3.47 1.49
C ARG A 96 -4.86 -2.24 2.32
N CYS A 97 -3.74 -2.31 3.05
CA CYS A 97 -3.29 -1.25 3.96
C CYS A 97 -3.26 0.15 3.31
N TRP A 98 -2.79 0.23 2.07
CA TRP A 98 -2.73 1.47 1.30
C TRP A 98 -4.11 2.12 1.09
N LEU A 99 -5.15 1.34 0.78
CA LEU A 99 -6.54 1.81 0.65
C LEU A 99 -7.11 2.24 1.99
N PHE A 100 -6.89 1.45 3.04
CA PHE A 100 -7.37 1.76 4.38
C PHE A 100 -6.76 3.05 4.91
N ALA A 101 -5.44 3.21 4.78
CA ALA A 101 -4.74 4.41 5.20
C ALA A 101 -5.24 5.66 4.45
N ALA A 102 -5.41 5.58 3.12
CA ALA A 102 -5.87 6.74 2.34
C ALA A 102 -7.31 7.12 2.65
N LEU A 103 -8.21 6.13 2.79
CA LEU A 103 -9.59 6.38 3.16
C LEU A 103 -9.73 6.86 4.62
N ASN A 104 -8.80 6.47 5.51
CA ASN A 104 -8.73 6.98 6.87
C ASN A 104 -8.36 8.46 6.93
N VAL A 105 -7.41 8.90 6.11
CA VAL A 105 -7.08 10.33 5.99
C VAL A 105 -8.26 11.09 5.35
N MET A 106 -8.82 10.57 4.25
CA MET A 106 -9.90 11.21 3.50
C MET A 106 -11.19 11.38 4.31
N ARG A 107 -11.52 10.45 5.22
CA ARG A 107 -12.77 10.49 5.98
C ARG A 107 -12.77 11.55 7.09
N LEU A 108 -11.62 11.98 7.58
CA LEU A 108 -11.51 12.97 8.66
C LEU A 108 -12.21 14.31 8.32
N PRO A 109 -11.83 15.02 7.23
CA PRO A 109 -12.48 16.28 6.89
C PRO A 109 -13.95 16.08 6.48
N PHE A 110 -14.30 14.92 5.90
CA PHE A 110 -15.69 14.57 5.58
C PHE A 110 -16.55 14.42 6.84
N MET A 111 -16.08 13.67 7.84
CA MET A 111 -16.76 13.49 9.13
C MET A 111 -16.92 14.83 9.87
N LYS A 112 -15.87 15.67 9.85
CA LYS A 112 -15.90 17.01 10.45
C LYS A 112 -16.98 17.88 9.81
N LYS A 113 -17.05 17.96 8.47
CA LYS A 113 -18.02 18.80 7.76
C LYS A 113 -19.46 18.39 8.01
N TYR A 114 -19.76 17.09 7.99
CA TYR A 114 -21.13 16.59 8.11
C TYR A 114 -21.53 16.22 9.54
N GLY A 115 -20.66 16.48 10.53
CA GLY A 115 -20.94 16.18 11.93
C GLY A 115 -21.22 14.69 12.15
N LEU A 116 -20.40 13.80 11.58
CA LEU A 116 -20.55 12.35 11.71
C LEU A 116 -19.74 11.85 12.91
N GLU A 117 -20.37 11.07 13.79
CA GLU A 117 -19.65 10.38 14.87
C GLU A 117 -18.86 9.17 14.35
N GLU A 118 -19.48 8.37 13.48
CA GLU A 118 -18.90 7.18 12.89
C GLU A 118 -19.12 7.16 11.38
N PHE A 119 -18.04 6.94 10.63
CA PHE A 119 -18.12 6.82 9.18
C PHE A 119 -16.94 6.05 8.60
N GLU A 120 -17.22 5.30 7.54
CA GLU A 120 -16.20 4.66 6.71
C GLU A 120 -16.59 4.79 5.23
N PHE A 121 -15.60 5.08 4.39
CA PHE A 121 -15.70 4.81 2.97
C PHE A 121 -15.53 3.30 2.72
N SER A 122 -16.13 2.79 1.65
CA SER A 122 -16.01 1.39 1.27
C SER A 122 -14.61 1.10 0.73
N GLN A 123 -13.82 0.36 1.52
CA GLN A 123 -12.51 -0.14 1.09
C GLN A 123 -12.67 -1.27 0.06
N SER A 124 -13.72 -2.09 0.17
CA SER A 124 -14.06 -3.15 -0.79
C SER A 124 -14.42 -2.59 -2.18
N TYR A 125 -15.02 -1.40 -2.27
CA TYR A 125 -15.35 -0.76 -3.54
C TYR A 125 -14.10 -0.42 -4.37
N LEU A 126 -13.12 0.26 -3.76
CA LEU A 126 -11.86 0.55 -4.43
C LEU A 126 -11.05 -0.72 -4.70
N PHE A 127 -11.09 -1.68 -3.78
CA PHE A 127 -10.42 -2.98 -3.97
C PHE A 127 -10.97 -3.75 -5.17
N PHE A 128 -12.29 -3.73 -5.39
CA PHE A 128 -12.93 -4.36 -6.54
C PHE A 128 -12.41 -3.76 -7.86
N TRP A 129 -12.42 -2.43 -7.97
CA TRP A 129 -11.97 -1.74 -9.17
C TRP A 129 -10.46 -1.91 -9.40
N ASP A 130 -9.65 -1.82 -8.35
CA ASP A 130 -8.20 -2.09 -8.44
C ASP A 130 -7.94 -3.48 -9.01
N LYS A 131 -8.68 -4.50 -8.55
CA LYS A 131 -8.47 -5.88 -8.97
C LYS A 131 -8.74 -6.09 -10.45
N ILE A 132 -9.77 -5.43 -10.99
CA ILE A 132 -10.14 -5.48 -12.41
C ILE A 132 -9.16 -4.68 -13.26
N GLU A 133 -8.88 -3.44 -12.88
CA GLU A 133 -7.98 -2.57 -13.62
C GLU A 133 -6.56 -3.13 -13.64
N ARG A 134 -6.05 -3.60 -12.51
CA ARG A 134 -4.73 -4.23 -12.42
C ARG A 134 -4.62 -5.49 -13.29
N SER A 135 -5.68 -6.29 -13.37
CA SER A 135 -5.72 -7.43 -14.28
C SER A 135 -5.61 -7.00 -15.74
N HIS A 136 -6.25 -5.89 -16.11
CA HIS A 136 -6.14 -5.31 -17.44
C HIS A 136 -4.77 -4.68 -17.70
N PHE A 137 -4.21 -3.95 -16.73
CA PHE A 137 -2.87 -3.36 -16.79
C PHE A 137 -1.78 -4.42 -16.94
N TRP A 138 -1.87 -5.51 -16.18
CA TRP A 138 -0.94 -6.62 -16.29
C TRP A 138 -0.96 -7.26 -17.69
N LEU A 139 -2.14 -7.50 -18.27
CA LEU A 139 -2.25 -8.03 -19.63
C LEU A 139 -1.60 -7.10 -20.67
N ASN A 140 -1.76 -5.79 -20.52
CA ASN A 140 -1.10 -4.82 -21.38
C ASN A 140 0.41 -4.84 -21.20
N ASN A 141 0.92 -4.97 -19.97
CA ASN A 141 2.36 -5.11 -19.73
C ASN A 141 2.93 -6.36 -20.42
N ILE A 142 2.25 -7.52 -20.33
CA ILE A 142 2.70 -8.75 -21.00
C ILE A 142 2.74 -8.58 -22.53
N VAL A 143 1.73 -7.93 -23.12
CA VAL A 143 1.71 -7.64 -24.56
C VAL A 143 2.84 -6.68 -24.94
N SER A 144 3.09 -5.65 -24.13
CA SER A 144 4.16 -4.69 -24.35
C SER A 144 5.55 -5.33 -24.25
N THR A 145 5.81 -6.15 -23.23
CA THR A 145 7.09 -6.86 -23.09
C THR A 145 7.30 -7.87 -24.21
N ALA A 146 6.24 -8.57 -24.64
CA ALA A 146 6.34 -9.49 -25.78
C ALA A 146 6.66 -8.75 -27.09
N LYS A 147 6.06 -7.57 -27.33
CA LYS A 147 6.37 -6.73 -28.49
C LYS A 147 7.80 -6.17 -28.46
N GLN A 148 8.35 -5.94 -27.27
CA GLN A 148 9.73 -5.48 -27.08
C GLN A 148 10.77 -6.59 -27.26
N GLY A 149 10.34 -7.84 -27.46
CA GLY A 149 11.25 -8.98 -27.64
C GLY A 149 11.84 -9.51 -26.35
N GLU A 150 11.24 -9.20 -25.18
CA GLU A 150 11.68 -9.74 -23.90
C GLU A 150 11.55 -11.26 -23.86
N SER A 151 12.59 -11.95 -23.40
CA SER A 151 12.58 -13.40 -23.24
C SER A 151 11.58 -13.83 -22.15
N LEU A 152 10.92 -14.98 -22.36
CA LEU A 152 10.02 -15.58 -21.37
C LEU A 152 10.74 -15.89 -20.05
N ASP A 153 11.99 -16.32 -20.12
CA ASP A 153 12.85 -16.59 -18.95
C ASP A 153 13.58 -15.32 -18.46
N GLY A 154 13.32 -14.18 -19.09
CA GLY A 154 13.88 -12.89 -18.72
C GLY A 154 13.45 -12.46 -17.32
N ARG A 155 14.31 -11.71 -16.64
CA ARG A 155 14.06 -11.23 -15.27
C ARG A 155 12.76 -10.42 -15.15
N LEU A 156 12.45 -9.60 -16.16
CA LEU A 156 11.25 -8.76 -16.17
C LEU A 156 9.97 -9.58 -16.31
N VAL A 157 9.91 -10.51 -17.26
CA VAL A 157 8.74 -11.37 -17.48
C VAL A 157 8.51 -12.28 -16.26
N ASN A 158 9.58 -12.85 -15.69
CA ASN A 158 9.51 -13.63 -14.45
C ASN A 158 8.99 -12.80 -13.27
N PHE A 159 9.40 -11.53 -13.16
CA PHE A 159 8.85 -10.62 -12.15
C PHE A 159 7.34 -10.39 -12.34
N LEU A 160 6.89 -10.12 -13.57
CA LEU A 160 5.47 -9.92 -13.89
C LEU A 160 4.62 -11.16 -13.62
N LEU A 161 5.17 -12.37 -13.80
CA LEU A 161 4.47 -13.64 -13.58
C LEU A 161 4.39 -14.04 -12.10
N LYS A 162 5.31 -13.55 -11.26
CA LYS A 162 5.40 -13.96 -9.84
C LYS A 162 4.16 -13.57 -9.03
N ASP A 163 3.73 -12.32 -9.13
CA ASP A 163 2.54 -11.83 -8.42
C ASP A 163 1.80 -10.77 -9.24
N PRO A 164 1.05 -11.18 -10.28
CA PRO A 164 0.40 -10.26 -11.22
C PRO A 164 -0.74 -9.46 -10.59
N ILE A 165 -1.26 -9.92 -9.45
CA ILE A 165 -2.46 -9.40 -8.81
C ILE A 165 -2.30 -9.36 -7.30
N ASN A 166 -1.22 -8.73 -6.86
CA ASN A 166 -1.06 -8.40 -5.45
C ASN A 166 -2.19 -7.46 -4.98
N ASP A 167 -2.44 -7.44 -3.67
CA ASP A 167 -3.41 -6.50 -3.09
C ASP A 167 -2.82 -5.12 -2.83
N GLY A 168 -1.49 -5.04 -2.71
CA GLY A 168 -0.77 -3.81 -2.39
C GLY A 168 -0.79 -2.80 -3.54
N GLY A 169 -0.66 -1.53 -3.18
CA GLY A 169 -0.63 -0.42 -4.13
C GLY A 169 0.07 0.79 -3.54
N GLN A 170 0.09 1.86 -4.33
CA GLN A 170 0.79 3.11 -4.06
C GLN A 170 -0.15 4.30 -4.18
N TRP A 171 0.28 5.48 -3.72
CA TRP A 171 -0.56 6.68 -3.70
C TRP A 171 -1.17 7.02 -5.08
N ASP A 172 -0.37 7.09 -6.14
CA ASP A 172 -0.90 7.44 -7.48
C ASP A 172 -1.89 6.39 -8.01
N MET A 173 -1.79 5.14 -7.56
CA MET A 173 -2.75 4.09 -7.89
C MET A 173 -4.11 4.34 -7.23
N ILE A 174 -4.14 4.98 -6.06
CA ILE A 174 -5.37 5.44 -5.39
C ILE A 174 -5.96 6.60 -6.17
N VAL A 175 -5.13 7.58 -6.55
CA VAL A 175 -5.53 8.74 -7.37
C VAL A 175 -6.23 8.27 -8.65
N ASN A 176 -5.66 7.29 -9.34
CA ASN A 176 -6.27 6.70 -10.53
C ASN A 176 -7.67 6.11 -10.29
N LEU A 177 -7.84 5.37 -9.19
CA LEU A 177 -9.12 4.75 -8.86
C LEU A 177 -10.16 5.79 -8.42
N VAL A 178 -9.78 6.72 -7.55
CA VAL A 178 -10.67 7.74 -7.02
C VAL A 178 -11.12 8.71 -8.12
N ASN A 179 -10.23 9.14 -9.00
CA ASN A 179 -10.60 10.04 -10.10
C ASN A 179 -11.48 9.35 -11.16
N LYS A 180 -11.29 8.03 -11.37
CA LYS A 180 -12.06 7.28 -12.37
C LYS A 180 -13.42 6.80 -11.83
N TYR A 181 -13.46 6.30 -10.60
CA TYR A 181 -14.62 5.63 -10.01
C TYR A 181 -15.24 6.39 -8.84
N GLY A 182 -14.54 7.35 -8.25
CA GLY A 182 -14.97 8.02 -7.02
C GLY A 182 -14.85 7.14 -5.80
N VAL A 183 -15.65 7.45 -4.79
CA VAL A 183 -15.72 6.70 -3.53
C VAL A 183 -17.18 6.51 -3.14
N VAL A 184 -17.46 5.57 -2.25
CA VAL A 184 -18.81 5.36 -1.70
C VAL A 184 -18.74 5.13 -0.19
N PRO A 185 -19.81 5.42 0.55
CA PRO A 185 -19.93 4.98 1.94
C PRO A 185 -19.90 3.45 2.06
N LYS A 186 -19.29 2.92 3.12
CA LYS A 186 -19.20 1.47 3.39
C LYS A 186 -20.57 0.80 3.49
N LYS A 187 -21.59 1.51 3.97
CA LYS A 187 -22.99 1.03 4.01
C LYS A 187 -23.54 0.70 2.62
N CYS A 188 -23.10 1.39 1.57
CA CYS A 188 -23.58 1.19 0.20
C CYS A 188 -22.85 0.05 -0.53
N PHE A 189 -21.64 -0.29 -0.10
CA PHE A 189 -20.88 -1.42 -0.62
C PHE A 189 -20.07 -2.06 0.52
N PRO A 190 -20.64 -3.05 1.22
CA PRO A 190 -20.03 -3.63 2.41
C PRO A 190 -18.84 -4.55 2.09
N GLU A 191 -18.17 -5.00 3.13
CA GLU A 191 -17.14 -6.03 3.01
C GLU A 191 -17.75 -7.40 2.66
N SER A 192 -17.03 -8.18 1.86
CA SER A 192 -17.35 -9.56 1.50
C SER A 192 -16.34 -10.54 2.10
N PHE A 193 -16.60 -11.84 1.98
CA PHE A 193 -15.64 -12.87 2.39
C PHE A 193 -14.28 -12.69 1.70
N SER A 194 -14.27 -12.47 0.39
CA SER A 194 -13.04 -12.33 -0.39
C SER A 194 -12.30 -11.02 -0.15
N SER A 195 -12.99 -9.95 0.25
CA SER A 195 -12.31 -8.69 0.60
C SER A 195 -11.60 -8.80 1.96
N ARG A 196 -12.17 -9.56 2.89
CA ARG A 196 -11.57 -9.85 4.21
C ARG A 196 -10.48 -10.94 4.16
N LYS A 197 -10.59 -11.88 3.22
CA LYS A 197 -9.63 -12.99 3.03
C LYS A 197 -9.34 -13.21 1.55
N SER A 198 -8.42 -12.41 1.02
CA SER A 198 -8.17 -12.32 -0.43
C SER A 198 -7.32 -13.45 -1.01
N LEU A 199 -6.62 -14.24 -0.18
CA LEU A 199 -5.67 -15.27 -0.63
C LEU A 199 -6.26 -16.26 -1.65
N HIS A 200 -7.45 -16.80 -1.38
CA HIS A 200 -8.09 -17.76 -2.28
C HIS A 200 -8.51 -17.13 -3.61
N MET A 201 -9.09 -15.93 -3.56
CA MET A 201 -9.46 -15.18 -4.76
C MET A 201 -8.22 -14.88 -5.61
N ASN A 202 -7.16 -14.38 -4.98
CA ASN A 202 -5.90 -14.07 -5.65
C ASN A 202 -5.27 -15.33 -6.25
N ALA A 203 -5.27 -16.48 -5.57
CA ALA A 203 -4.77 -17.73 -6.14
C ALA A 203 -5.53 -18.14 -7.42
N ILE A 204 -6.86 -18.06 -7.40
CA ILE A 204 -7.69 -18.36 -8.57
C ILE A 204 -7.39 -17.37 -9.71
N LEU A 205 -7.33 -16.07 -9.44
CA LEU A 205 -7.06 -15.09 -10.48
C LEU A 205 -5.64 -15.23 -11.05
N LYS A 206 -4.64 -15.51 -10.20
CA LYS A 206 -3.25 -15.77 -10.59
C LYS A 206 -3.10 -16.98 -11.50
N THR A 207 -3.87 -18.05 -11.27
CA THR A 207 -3.85 -19.22 -12.18
C THR A 207 -4.55 -18.93 -13.50
N LYS A 208 -5.64 -18.15 -13.48
CA LYS A 208 -6.46 -17.87 -14.66
C LYS A 208 -5.90 -16.80 -15.58
N LEU A 209 -5.18 -15.80 -15.07
CA LEU A 209 -4.63 -14.70 -15.87
C LEU A 209 -3.59 -15.15 -16.91
N PRO A 210 -2.56 -15.94 -16.58
CA PRO A 210 -1.58 -16.44 -17.55
C PRO A 210 -2.18 -17.39 -18.59
N LEU A 211 -3.25 -18.12 -18.21
CA LEU A 211 -3.96 -19.05 -19.10
C LEU A 211 -4.89 -18.35 -20.12
N ARG A 212 -4.98 -17.00 -20.11
CA ARG A 212 -5.86 -16.23 -21.01
C ARG A 212 -5.49 -16.24 -22.50
N ARG A 213 -4.67 -17.17 -22.97
CA ARG A 213 -4.69 -17.59 -24.39
C ARG A 213 -6.06 -18.14 -24.81
N GLN A 214 -6.95 -18.46 -23.86
CA GLN A 214 -8.34 -18.78 -24.15
C GLN A 214 -9.32 -17.99 -23.27
N THR A 215 -10.34 -17.43 -23.93
CA THR A 215 -11.72 -17.17 -23.45
C THR A 215 -12.18 -15.72 -23.15
N LYS A 216 -13.06 -15.28 -24.07
CA LYS A 216 -14.13 -14.27 -23.98
C LYS A 216 -15.18 -14.54 -22.86
N LYS A 217 -14.85 -15.27 -21.78
CA LYS A 217 -15.85 -15.89 -20.87
C LYS A 217 -15.97 -15.25 -19.48
N TYR A 218 -15.20 -14.20 -19.18
CA TYR A 218 -15.23 -13.53 -17.87
C TYR A 218 -16.40 -12.55 -17.67
N ARG A 219 -17.21 -12.29 -18.70
CA ARG A 219 -18.40 -11.42 -18.59
C ARG A 219 -19.61 -12.10 -17.93
N LYS A 220 -19.59 -13.43 -17.79
CA LYS A 220 -20.75 -14.23 -17.30
C LYS A 220 -20.75 -14.55 -15.80
N LEU A 221 -19.68 -14.26 -15.05
CA LEU A 221 -19.61 -14.58 -13.61
C LEU A 221 -20.13 -13.45 -12.69
N SER A 222 -20.71 -12.39 -13.27
CA SER A 222 -21.12 -11.15 -12.60
C SER A 222 -22.65 -10.94 -12.60
N THR A 223 -23.44 -12.02 -12.58
CA THR A 223 -24.91 -11.94 -12.62
C THR A 223 -25.56 -11.72 -11.26
N ASP A 224 -24.79 -11.69 -10.18
CA ASP A 224 -25.28 -11.38 -8.84
C ASP A 224 -25.21 -9.86 -8.59
N LYS A 225 -26.35 -9.18 -8.66
CA LYS A 225 -26.48 -7.71 -8.45
C LYS A 225 -25.95 -7.26 -7.09
N SER A 226 -25.86 -8.16 -6.10
CA SER A 226 -25.29 -7.87 -4.78
C SER A 226 -23.76 -7.74 -4.78
N ARG A 227 -23.08 -8.18 -5.85
CA ARG A 227 -21.60 -8.21 -5.95
C ARG A 227 -21.02 -7.17 -6.91
N THR A 228 -21.88 -6.44 -7.60
CA THR A 228 -21.48 -5.38 -8.52
C THR A 228 -21.49 -4.02 -7.81
N PRO A 229 -20.50 -3.15 -8.06
CA PRO A 229 -20.51 -1.80 -7.50
C PRO A 229 -21.80 -1.04 -7.84
N PRO A 230 -22.36 -0.26 -6.90
CA PRO A 230 -23.63 0.42 -7.11
C PRO A 230 -23.50 1.54 -8.16
N GLU A 231 -24.50 1.67 -9.04
CA GLU A 231 -24.59 2.79 -10.00
C GLU A 231 -24.95 4.11 -9.30
N LYS A 232 -25.80 4.03 -8.26
CA LYS A 232 -26.19 5.14 -7.39
C LYS A 232 -26.18 4.68 -5.95
N CYS A 233 -25.77 5.57 -5.06
CA CYS A 233 -25.76 5.36 -3.62
C CYS A 233 -26.49 6.50 -2.92
N THR A 234 -27.24 6.15 -1.89
CA THR A 234 -27.96 7.09 -1.02
C THR A 234 -27.32 6.99 0.36
N LEU A 235 -26.84 8.12 0.88
CA LEU A 235 -26.27 8.19 2.23
C LEU A 235 -27.30 8.77 3.20
N GLU A 236 -27.68 7.95 4.18
CA GLU A 236 -28.60 8.31 5.27
C GLU A 236 -27.87 8.17 6.61
N PHE A 237 -27.94 9.20 7.44
CA PHE A 237 -27.29 9.24 8.75
C PHE A 237 -27.98 10.21 9.70
N TYR A 238 -27.67 10.08 10.99
CA TYR A 238 -27.96 11.09 11.99
C TYR A 238 -26.70 11.91 12.24
N ASN A 239 -26.80 13.24 12.24
CA ASN A 239 -25.70 14.12 12.63
C ASN A 239 -25.54 14.13 14.18
N LYS A 240 -24.54 14.87 14.67
CA LYS A 240 -24.29 15.06 16.12
C LYS A 240 -25.50 15.64 16.86
N GLU A 241 -26.34 16.41 16.17
CA GLU A 241 -27.58 16.99 16.70
C GLU A 241 -28.76 16.00 16.67
N LYS A 242 -28.52 14.72 16.34
CA LYS A 242 -29.52 13.64 16.18
C LYS A 242 -30.59 13.96 15.12
N GLN A 243 -30.30 14.85 14.18
CA GLN A 243 -31.16 15.14 13.04
C GLN A 243 -30.90 14.14 11.93
N TYR A 244 -31.98 13.64 11.35
CA TYR A 244 -31.91 12.74 10.20
C TYR A 244 -31.53 13.52 8.94
N VAL A 245 -30.44 13.11 8.31
CA VAL A 245 -29.94 13.68 7.05
C VAL A 245 -29.94 12.59 5.99
N LYS A 246 -30.59 12.89 4.86
CA LYS A 246 -30.59 12.05 3.67
C LYS A 246 -29.98 12.81 2.51
N MET A 247 -28.87 12.33 2.00
CA MET A 247 -28.27 12.84 0.78
C MET A 247 -29.02 12.30 -0.45
N ARG A 248 -29.01 13.08 -1.53
CA ARG A 248 -29.62 12.67 -2.79
C ARG A 248 -28.90 11.42 -3.36
N PRO A 249 -29.61 10.52 -4.07
CA PRO A 249 -28.95 9.39 -4.73
C PRO A 249 -27.97 9.89 -5.79
N VAL A 250 -26.67 9.66 -5.57
CA VAL A 250 -25.60 10.07 -6.48
C VAL A 250 -24.78 8.89 -6.91
N SER A 251 -24.19 8.97 -8.11
CA SER A 251 -23.18 7.99 -8.52
C SER A 251 -21.93 8.10 -7.63
N PRO A 252 -21.12 7.03 -7.50
CA PRO A 252 -19.87 7.07 -6.75
C PRO A 252 -18.92 8.20 -7.16
N LYS A 253 -18.85 8.48 -8.47
CA LYS A 253 -18.03 9.56 -9.01
C LYS A 253 -18.55 10.94 -8.60
N GLN A 254 -19.86 11.18 -8.77
CA GLN A 254 -20.48 12.43 -8.31
C GLN A 254 -20.36 12.59 -6.79
N PHE A 255 -20.47 11.50 -6.03
CA PHE A 255 -20.29 11.55 -4.59
C PHE A 255 -18.90 12.07 -4.20
N TYR A 256 -17.86 11.57 -4.88
CA TYR A 256 -16.51 12.12 -4.72
C TYR A 256 -16.44 13.58 -5.16
N GLU A 257 -16.85 13.91 -6.39
CA GLU A 257 -16.71 15.25 -6.97
C GLU A 257 -17.44 16.35 -6.18
N GLU A 258 -18.65 16.06 -5.66
CA GLU A 258 -19.49 17.06 -5.01
C GLU A 258 -19.26 17.13 -3.49
N TYR A 259 -19.09 15.99 -2.82
CA TYR A 259 -19.10 15.95 -1.36
C TYR A 259 -17.72 15.75 -0.73
N VAL A 260 -16.76 15.13 -1.44
CA VAL A 260 -15.45 14.76 -0.89
C VAL A 260 -14.33 15.61 -1.46
N LYS A 261 -14.24 15.76 -2.79
CA LYS A 261 -13.18 16.48 -3.49
C LYS A 261 -13.00 17.93 -2.99
N PRO A 262 -14.05 18.70 -2.66
CA PRO A 262 -13.88 20.04 -2.09
C PRO A 262 -13.23 20.07 -0.70
N LEU A 263 -13.15 18.93 -0.02
CA LEU A 263 -12.59 18.78 1.33
C LEU A 263 -11.26 18.05 1.32
N TYR A 264 -11.15 17.06 0.42
CA TYR A 264 -9.97 16.24 0.26
C TYR A 264 -9.84 15.87 -1.22
N ASN A 265 -9.09 16.69 -1.94
CA ASN A 265 -8.75 16.45 -3.32
C ASN A 265 -7.48 15.60 -3.40
N VAL A 266 -7.58 14.40 -3.98
CA VAL A 266 -6.42 13.50 -4.14
C VAL A 266 -5.37 14.05 -5.11
N ASP A 267 -5.75 14.95 -6.02
CA ASP A 267 -4.85 15.54 -7.01
C ASP A 267 -3.90 16.58 -6.41
N ASP A 268 -4.28 17.19 -5.27
CA ASP A 268 -3.50 18.21 -4.58
C ASP A 268 -2.40 17.61 -3.67
N LYS A 269 -2.35 16.28 -3.58
CA LYS A 269 -1.41 15.55 -2.71
C LYS A 269 -0.18 15.11 -3.49
N VAL A 270 0.98 15.16 -2.83
CA VAL A 270 2.28 14.81 -3.42
C VAL A 270 2.89 13.63 -2.68
N CYS A 271 3.48 12.68 -3.42
CA CYS A 271 4.19 11.55 -2.85
C CYS A 271 5.67 11.88 -2.69
N LEU A 272 6.11 11.99 -1.43
CA LEU A 272 7.53 12.10 -1.07
C LEU A 272 8.05 10.74 -0.61
N VAL A 273 9.26 10.39 -1.02
CA VAL A 273 9.98 9.20 -0.54
C VAL A 273 11.35 9.60 -0.02
N SER A 274 11.92 8.77 0.85
CA SER A 274 13.33 8.87 1.21
C SER A 274 14.01 7.55 0.86
N ASP A 275 14.74 7.59 -0.24
CA ASP A 275 15.56 6.50 -0.74
C ASP A 275 17.03 6.89 -0.65
N PRO A 276 17.77 6.38 0.36
CA PRO A 276 19.15 6.77 0.61
C PRO A 276 20.17 6.06 -0.28
N ARG A 277 19.74 5.25 -1.27
CA ARG A 277 20.66 4.56 -2.17
C ARG A 277 21.42 5.58 -3.02
N GLU A 278 22.75 5.43 -3.10
CA GLU A 278 23.63 6.33 -3.88
C GLU A 278 23.23 6.43 -5.36
N SER A 279 22.64 5.38 -5.93
CA SER A 279 22.15 5.38 -7.32
C SER A 279 20.96 6.32 -7.55
N ASN A 280 20.30 6.77 -6.48
CA ASN A 280 19.06 7.52 -6.51
C ASN A 280 19.24 8.84 -5.75
N PRO A 281 19.93 9.84 -6.33
CA PRO A 281 20.13 11.13 -5.68
C PRO A 281 18.81 11.82 -5.28
N PHE A 282 18.84 12.54 -4.16
CA PHE A 282 17.72 13.37 -3.73
C PHE A 282 17.45 14.53 -4.70
N GLY A 283 16.23 15.09 -4.67
CA GLY A 283 15.81 16.18 -5.55
C GLY A 283 15.29 15.74 -6.92
N HIS A 284 15.23 14.44 -7.18
CA HIS A 284 14.78 13.86 -8.45
C HIS A 284 13.45 13.12 -8.32
N LEU A 285 12.73 13.05 -9.45
CA LEU A 285 11.50 12.30 -9.59
C LEU A 285 11.78 10.93 -10.21
N TYR A 286 11.25 9.89 -9.59
CA TYR A 286 11.42 8.51 -10.02
C TYR A 286 10.07 7.86 -10.30
N THR A 287 10.06 6.97 -11.30
CA THR A 287 8.94 6.07 -11.59
C THR A 287 9.47 4.65 -11.70
N LEU A 288 8.60 3.66 -11.47
CA LEU A 288 8.95 2.25 -11.56
C LEU A 288 8.27 1.62 -12.77
N GLN A 289 9.08 0.98 -13.63
CA GLN A 289 8.59 0.28 -14.79
C GLN A 289 7.57 -0.80 -14.39
N CYS A 290 6.46 -0.87 -15.13
CA CYS A 290 5.36 -1.81 -14.90
C CYS A 290 4.68 -1.71 -13.52
N LEU A 291 4.89 -0.64 -12.75
CA LEU A 291 4.15 -0.38 -11.51
C LEU A 291 2.95 0.52 -11.77
N GLY A 292 1.76 -0.05 -11.74
CA GLY A 292 0.50 0.66 -11.91
C GLY A 292 -0.71 -0.27 -11.84
N ASN A 293 -1.90 0.31 -11.91
CA ASN A 293 -3.17 -0.43 -11.92
C ASN A 293 -4.08 -0.03 -13.07
N VAL A 294 -4.12 1.24 -13.48
CA VAL A 294 -5.02 1.70 -14.55
C VAL A 294 -4.21 2.01 -15.81
N VAL A 295 -4.57 1.38 -16.93
CA VAL A 295 -3.94 1.66 -18.23
C VAL A 295 -4.26 3.09 -18.67
N GLY A 296 -3.22 3.87 -19.01
CA GLY A 296 -3.35 5.29 -19.36
C GLY A 296 -3.66 6.20 -18.16
N GLY A 297 -3.62 5.67 -16.94
CA GLY A 297 -3.70 6.46 -15.72
C GLY A 297 -2.40 7.22 -15.42
N ARG A 298 -2.42 7.96 -14.31
CA ARG A 298 -1.24 8.60 -13.72
C ARG A 298 -0.20 7.55 -13.37
N GLU A 299 1.04 7.81 -13.77
CA GLU A 299 2.19 6.99 -13.40
C GLU A 299 2.53 7.17 -11.93
N THR A 300 3.09 6.13 -11.31
CA THR A 300 3.57 6.22 -9.93
C THR A 300 4.81 7.10 -9.89
N ALA A 301 4.74 8.21 -9.16
CA ALA A 301 5.77 9.24 -9.18
C ALA A 301 6.28 9.50 -7.75
N TYR A 302 7.55 9.20 -7.52
CA TYR A 302 8.21 9.37 -6.25
C TYR A 302 9.19 10.54 -6.28
N ASN A 303 8.91 11.58 -5.49
CA ASN A 303 9.85 12.68 -5.30
C ASN A 303 10.82 12.30 -4.17
N ASN A 304 12.07 12.00 -4.52
CA ASN A 304 13.06 11.54 -3.54
C ASN A 304 13.66 12.72 -2.77
N GLN A 305 13.56 12.69 -1.44
CA GLN A 305 14.00 13.75 -0.55
C GLN A 305 14.70 13.19 0.70
N PRO A 306 15.56 13.99 1.37
CA PRO A 306 16.09 13.63 2.68
C PRO A 306 14.96 13.41 3.70
N ILE A 307 15.19 12.50 4.66
CA ILE A 307 14.16 12.11 5.64
C ILE A 307 13.70 13.30 6.50
N GLU A 308 14.57 14.27 6.73
CA GLU A 308 14.29 15.50 7.47
C GLU A 308 13.19 16.32 6.79
N THR A 309 13.20 16.37 5.45
CA THR A 309 12.15 17.04 4.65
C THR A 309 10.81 16.34 4.81
N LEU A 310 10.80 15.00 4.81
CA LEU A 310 9.58 14.22 5.02
C LEU A 310 9.02 14.46 6.42
N ILE A 311 9.86 14.40 7.45
CA ILE A 311 9.46 14.65 8.85
C ILE A 311 8.84 16.04 8.98
N LYS A 312 9.50 17.07 8.41
CA LYS A 312 8.98 18.44 8.43
C LYS A 312 7.62 18.52 7.75
N ALA A 313 7.47 17.95 6.56
CA ALA A 313 6.19 17.94 5.83
C ALA A 313 5.07 17.26 6.63
N VAL A 314 5.39 16.17 7.35
CA VAL A 314 4.42 15.50 8.23
C VAL A 314 4.02 16.39 9.41
N VAL A 315 4.98 17.02 10.08
CA VAL A 315 4.71 17.94 11.21
C VAL A 315 3.86 19.12 10.76
N ASP A 316 4.20 19.73 9.62
CA ASP A 316 3.45 20.85 9.04
C ASP A 316 2.01 20.43 8.69
N SER A 317 1.82 19.23 8.10
CA SER A 317 0.49 18.71 7.77
C SER A 317 -0.37 18.44 9.00
N ILE A 318 0.18 17.78 10.02
CA ILE A 318 -0.56 17.47 11.26
C ILE A 318 -0.90 18.76 12.00
N SER A 319 0.04 19.72 12.04
CA SER A 319 -0.21 21.05 12.63
C SER A 319 -1.27 21.84 11.87
N GLY A 320 -1.37 21.63 10.55
CA GLY A 320 -2.46 22.12 9.70
C GLY A 320 -3.79 21.36 9.85
N GLY A 321 -3.86 20.35 10.72
CA GLY A 321 -5.06 19.57 11.00
C GLY A 321 -5.35 18.45 9.99
N GLU A 322 -4.41 18.13 9.09
CA GLU A 322 -4.57 17.06 8.11
C GLU A 322 -3.67 15.85 8.44
N ALA A 323 -4.28 14.66 8.51
CA ALA A 323 -3.54 13.41 8.74
C ALA A 323 -2.72 13.02 7.50
N VAL A 324 -1.67 12.22 7.71
CA VAL A 324 -0.72 11.89 6.64
C VAL A 324 -0.76 10.40 6.30
N TRP A 325 -0.85 10.09 5.01
CA TRP A 325 -0.62 8.74 4.49
C TRP A 325 0.88 8.49 4.39
N PHE A 326 1.37 7.39 4.96
CA PHE A 326 2.79 7.03 4.84
C PHE A 326 2.97 5.52 4.70
N GLY A 327 4.04 5.12 3.99
CA GLY A 327 4.49 3.73 3.89
C GLY A 327 5.73 3.51 4.75
N CYS A 328 5.80 2.34 5.41
CA CYS A 328 6.97 1.93 6.19
C CYS A 328 7.12 0.41 6.20
N GLU A 329 8.30 -0.08 6.58
CA GLU A 329 8.51 -1.48 6.92
C GLU A 329 8.00 -1.74 8.34
N VAL A 330 6.70 -2.09 8.45
CA VAL A 330 6.00 -2.19 9.74
C VAL A 330 6.51 -3.32 10.63
N SER A 331 7.18 -4.34 10.07
CA SER A 331 7.66 -5.51 10.81
C SER A 331 8.97 -5.26 11.56
N LYS A 332 9.73 -4.23 11.17
CA LYS A 332 10.94 -3.80 11.88
C LYS A 332 10.55 -2.78 12.95
N ARG A 333 10.15 -3.29 14.12
CA ARG A 333 9.81 -2.49 15.31
C ARG A 333 10.88 -2.56 16.37
#